data_AF-A0A357J169-F1
#
_entry.id   AF-A0A357J169-F1
#
_cell.length_a   1.000
_cell.length_b   1.000
_cell.length_c   1.000
_cell.angle_alpha   90.00
_cell.angle_beta   90.00
_cell.angle_gamma   90.00
#
_symmetry.space_group_name_H-M   'P 1'
#
loop_
_entity.id
_entity.type
_entity.pdbx_description
1 polymer ?
#
loop_
_entity_poly.entity_id
_entity_poly.type
_entity_poly.pdbx_seq_one_letter_code
_entity_poly.pdbx_strand_id
1 'polypeptide(L)'
;MPVTGLNFDQATRICADADGRICNHREWAWACRSSSSRKATICGSGKDLHPTGIYCPPEDGLPSDMRSNAKEWAVGPFGNPLIVGLGNCRDFRIASPFKRSQRLGVRCCY
;
A
#
# COMPACT_ATOMS: atom_id res chain seq x y z
N MET A 1 9.94 6.70 7.42
CA MET A 1 8.56 7.15 7.09
C MET A 1 8.20 6.64 5.71
N PRO A 2 6.94 6.26 5.42
CA PRO A 2 6.53 5.91 4.07
C PRO A 2 6.70 7.10 3.13
N VAL A 3 7.16 6.86 1.90
CA VAL A 3 7.23 7.89 0.87
C VAL A 3 5.81 8.14 0.36
N THR A 4 5.30 9.37 0.50
CA THR A 4 3.93 9.75 0.11
C THR A 4 3.91 11.03 -0.74
N GLY A 5 2.73 11.52 -1.12
CA GLY A 5 2.60 12.72 -1.97
C GLY A 5 2.88 12.44 -3.45
N LEU A 6 2.91 11.17 -3.83
CA LEU A 6 3.27 10.69 -5.16
C LEU A 6 2.04 10.57 -6.06
N ASN A 7 2.20 10.94 -7.33
CA ASN A 7 1.29 10.49 -8.38
C ASN A 7 1.67 9.07 -8.86
N PHE A 8 0.88 8.49 -9.76
CA PHE A 8 1.08 7.10 -10.19
C PHE A 8 2.37 6.91 -11.02
N ASP A 9 2.73 7.88 -11.85
CA ASP A 9 3.96 7.85 -12.66
C ASP A 9 5.21 7.93 -11.76
N GLN A 10 5.22 8.82 -10.78
CA GLN A 10 6.28 8.93 -9.77
C GLN A 10 6.44 7.64 -8.96
N ALA A 11 5.32 7.05 -8.54
CA ALA A 11 5.32 5.77 -7.84
C ALA A 11 5.92 4.64 -8.71
N THR A 12 5.61 4.65 -10.02
CA THR A 12 6.15 3.67 -10.97
C THR A 12 7.66 3.80 -11.09
N ARG A 13 8.16 5.04 -11.25
CA ARG A 13 9.61 5.32 -11.34
C ARG A 13 10.35 4.92 -10.07
N ILE A 14 9.82 5.26 -8.90
CA ILE A 14 10.44 4.88 -7.61
C ILE A 14 10.61 3.36 -7.52
N CYS A 15 9.64 2.57 -7.99
CA CYS A 15 9.80 1.12 -8.00
C CYS A 15 10.75 0.63 -9.08
N ALA A 16 10.73 1.22 -10.27
CA ALA A 16 11.65 0.87 -11.34
C ALA A 16 13.11 1.16 -10.98
N ASP A 17 13.38 2.30 -10.31
CA ASP A 17 14.71 2.69 -9.82
C ASP A 17 15.26 1.73 -8.75
N ALA A 18 14.37 0.94 -8.12
CA ALA A 18 14.70 -0.10 -7.16
C ALA A 18 14.71 -1.51 -7.78
N ASP A 19 14.71 -1.63 -9.11
CA ASP A 19 14.60 -2.90 -9.86
C ASP A 19 13.29 -3.69 -9.61
N GLY A 20 12.24 -2.98 -9.21
CA GLY A 20 10.92 -3.54 -8.92
C GLY A 20 9.81 -2.92 -9.76
N ARG A 21 8.57 -3.25 -9.40
CA ARG A 21 7.36 -2.67 -10.02
C ARG A 21 6.30 -2.35 -8.97
N ILE A 22 5.33 -1.52 -9.34
CA ILE A 22 4.12 -1.39 -8.53
C ILE A 22 3.43 -2.76 -8.44
N CYS A 23 3.05 -3.14 -7.23
CA CYS A 23 2.29 -4.36 -6.99
C CYS A 23 0.97 -4.35 -7.76
N ASN A 24 0.59 -5.49 -8.33
CA ASN A 24 -0.77 -5.63 -8.85
C ASN A 24 -1.75 -5.80 -7.67
N HIS A 25 -3.03 -5.50 -7.92
CA HIS A 25 -4.05 -5.57 -6.87
C HIS A 25 -4.16 -6.97 -6.24
N ARG A 26 -3.94 -8.03 -7.02
CA ARG A 26 -4.04 -9.42 -6.52
C ARG A 26 -2.91 -9.76 -5.54
N GLU A 27 -1.67 -9.40 -5.88
CA GLU A 27 -0.49 -9.51 -5.03
C GLU A 27 -0.68 -8.73 -3.74
N TRP A 28 -1.09 -7.47 -3.87
CA TRP A 28 -1.31 -6.60 -2.73
C TRP A 28 -2.38 -7.17 -1.78
N ALA A 29 -3.52 -7.59 -2.34
CA ALA A 29 -4.62 -8.16 -1.56
C ALA A 29 -4.27 -9.53 -0.95
N TRP A 30 -3.40 -10.32 -1.60
CA TRP A 30 -2.86 -11.55 -1.03
C TRP A 30 -1.95 -11.24 0.15
N ALA A 31 -0.96 -10.37 -0.05
CA ALA A 31 -0.02 -9.94 0.99
C ALA A 31 -0.74 -9.35 2.21
N CYS A 32 -1.75 -8.50 1.99
CA CYS A 32 -2.55 -7.92 3.07
C CYS A 32 -3.29 -9.00 3.87
N ARG A 33 -3.86 -10.02 3.22
CA ARG A 33 -4.56 -11.11 3.91
C ARG A 33 -3.59 -11.96 4.72
N SER A 34 -2.42 -12.25 4.16
CA SER A 34 -1.38 -13.00 4.85
C SER A 34 -0.83 -12.25 6.06
N SER A 35 -0.65 -10.92 5.97
CA SER A 35 -0.14 -10.10 7.07
C SER A 35 -1.18 -9.77 8.15
N SER A 36 -2.44 -10.15 7.94
CA SER A 36 -3.51 -9.92 8.91
C SER A 36 -3.43 -10.94 10.05
N SER A 37 -2.62 -10.64 11.06
CA SER A 37 -2.59 -11.49 12.27
C SER A 37 -3.97 -11.52 12.93
N ARG A 38 -4.38 -12.68 13.43
CA ARG A 38 -5.62 -12.83 14.22
C ARG A 38 -5.60 -11.98 15.51
N LYS A 39 -4.44 -11.46 15.91
CA LYS A 39 -4.22 -10.64 17.11
C LYS A 39 -4.29 -9.12 16.85
N ALA A 40 -4.49 -8.67 15.61
CA ALA A 40 -4.51 -7.26 15.26
C ALA A 40 -5.86 -6.61 15.63
N THR A 41 -6.18 -6.55 16.93
CA THR A 41 -7.41 -5.94 17.47
C THR A 41 -7.44 -4.42 17.23
N ILE A 42 -6.29 -3.78 16.98
CA ILE A 42 -6.19 -2.33 16.77
C ILE A 42 -5.12 -2.01 15.71
N CYS A 43 -5.42 -2.28 14.44
CA CYS A 43 -4.78 -1.55 13.35
C CYS A 43 -5.32 -0.12 13.37
N GLY A 44 -4.67 0.76 14.13
CA GLY A 44 -5.15 2.12 14.36
C GLY A 44 -5.38 2.90 13.06
N SER A 45 -6.57 3.48 12.90
CA SER A 45 -6.90 4.43 11.84
C SER A 45 -6.41 5.84 12.18
N GLY A 46 -5.13 5.94 12.58
CA GLY A 46 -4.49 7.21 12.87
C GLY A 46 -4.59 8.18 11.69
N LYS A 47 -4.77 9.47 11.97
CA LYS A 47 -4.72 10.51 10.91
C LYS A 47 -3.29 10.75 10.43
N ASP A 48 -2.33 10.50 11.31
CA ASP A 48 -0.92 10.79 11.11
C ASP A 48 -0.19 9.62 10.44
N LEU A 49 0.88 9.96 9.73
CA LEU A 49 1.82 8.97 9.20
C LEU A 49 2.83 8.62 10.29
N HIS A 50 3.13 7.35 10.42
CA HIS A 50 4.12 6.84 11.36
C HIS A 50 5.24 6.10 10.62
N PRO A 51 6.42 5.94 11.25
CA PRO A 51 7.45 5.07 10.72
C PRO A 51 6.90 3.68 10.34
N THR A 52 7.37 3.14 9.21
CA THR A 52 6.93 1.84 8.69
C THR A 52 7.17 0.75 9.72
N GLY A 53 6.21 -0.17 9.87
CA GLY A 53 6.28 -1.29 10.82
C GLY A 53 5.70 -0.99 12.21
N ILE A 54 5.32 0.26 12.50
CA ILE A 54 4.71 0.60 13.79
C ILE A 54 3.25 0.13 13.86
N TYR A 55 2.49 0.25 12.77
CA TYR A 55 1.13 -0.27 12.74
C TYR A 55 1.08 -1.68 12.17
N CYS A 56 0.31 -2.54 12.85
CA CYS A 56 0.06 -3.92 12.44
C CYS A 56 1.37 -4.67 12.14
N PRO A 57 2.25 -4.86 13.14
CA PRO A 57 3.46 -5.65 12.94
C PRO A 57 3.04 -7.06 12.49
N PRO A 58 3.53 -7.50 11.33
CA PRO A 58 3.23 -8.82 10.81
C PRO A 58 3.91 -9.90 11.66
N GLU A 59 3.43 -11.14 11.52
CA GLU A 59 4.24 -12.31 11.87
C GLU A 59 5.43 -12.40 10.91
N ASP A 60 6.55 -12.95 11.38
CA ASP A 60 7.89 -12.85 10.76
C ASP A 60 7.89 -12.88 9.23
N GLY A 61 8.49 -11.84 8.63
CA GLY A 61 8.74 -11.74 7.19
C GLY A 61 7.56 -11.25 6.32
N LEU A 62 6.35 -11.09 6.88
CA LEU A 62 5.21 -10.55 6.13
C LEU A 62 5.25 -9.00 6.06
N PRO A 63 4.50 -8.36 5.15
CA PRO A 63 4.51 -6.90 5.03
C PRO A 63 3.63 -6.20 6.07
N SER A 64 4.20 -5.19 6.73
CA SER A 64 3.52 -4.34 7.73
C SER A 64 2.67 -3.25 7.08
N ASP A 65 1.82 -2.61 7.89
CA ASP A 65 1.01 -1.44 7.52
C ASP A 65 0.00 -1.65 6.36
N MET A 66 -0.27 -2.89 5.94
CA MET A 66 -1.12 -3.16 4.77
C MET A 66 -2.57 -2.65 4.88
N ARG A 67 -3.04 -2.33 6.09
CA ARG A 67 -4.41 -1.82 6.33
C ARG A 67 -4.45 -0.40 6.89
N SER A 68 -3.30 0.23 7.16
CA SER A 68 -3.23 1.50 7.88
C SER A 68 -1.98 2.30 7.51
N ASN A 69 -1.67 3.38 8.24
CA ASN A 69 -0.58 4.31 7.91
C ASN A 69 -0.85 5.13 6.63
N ALA A 70 -0.49 4.59 5.46
CA ALA A 70 -0.65 5.22 4.16
C ALA A 70 -1.47 4.32 3.21
N LYS A 71 -2.26 4.95 2.34
CA LYS A 71 -2.83 4.26 1.18
C LYS A 71 -1.71 4.03 0.17
N GLU A 72 -1.83 2.99 -0.63
CA GLU A 72 -0.79 2.62 -1.58
C GLU A 72 -1.34 2.61 -3.01
N TRP A 73 -0.49 2.97 -3.97
CA TRP A 73 -0.74 2.73 -5.39
C TRP A 73 -0.64 1.24 -5.71
N ALA A 74 -1.56 0.75 -6.53
CA ALA A 74 -1.55 -0.60 -7.09
C ALA A 74 -1.96 -0.57 -8.56
N VAL A 75 -1.69 -1.66 -9.28
CA VAL A 75 -2.09 -1.83 -10.69
C VAL A 75 -3.30 -2.74 -10.79
N GLY A 76 -4.34 -2.28 -11.50
CA GLY A 76 -5.52 -3.07 -11.82
C GLY A 76 -5.29 -4.11 -12.92
N PRO A 77 -6.27 -5.00 -13.18
CA PRO A 77 -6.14 -6.06 -14.17
C PRO A 77 -5.93 -5.55 -15.61
N PHE A 78 -6.32 -4.31 -15.91
CA PHE A 78 -6.17 -3.68 -17.22
C PHE A 78 -5.09 -2.59 -17.22
N GLY A 79 -4.16 -2.62 -16.25
CA GLY A 79 -3.11 -1.60 -16.13
C GLY A 79 -3.58 -0.27 -15.53
N ASN A 80 -4.85 -0.16 -15.16
CA ASN A 80 -5.41 1.08 -14.61
C ASN A 80 -4.89 1.35 -13.18
N PRO A 81 -4.62 2.63 -12.81
CA PRO A 81 -4.18 2.99 -11.47
C PRO A 81 -5.26 2.74 -10.42
N LEU A 82 -4.87 2.07 -9.33
CA LEU A 82 -5.72 1.77 -8.18
C LEU A 82 -5.12 2.33 -6.90
N ILE A 83 -5.99 2.70 -5.97
CA ILE A 83 -5.62 3.02 -4.58
C ILE A 83 -6.16 1.92 -3.68
N VAL A 84 -5.27 1.33 -2.89
CA VAL A 84 -5.53 0.26 -1.92
C VAL A 84 -5.22 0.73 -0.48
N GLY A 85 -5.43 -0.13 0.52
CA GLY A 85 -5.26 0.25 1.93
C GLY A 85 -6.41 1.09 2.48
N LEU A 86 -7.65 0.81 2.03
CA LEU A 86 -8.86 1.56 2.41
C LEU A 86 -9.59 1.01 3.64
N GLY A 87 -8.98 0.08 4.37
CA GLY A 87 -9.57 -0.58 5.54
C GLY A 87 -9.53 -2.10 5.39
N ASN A 88 -10.23 -2.65 4.40
CA ASN A 88 -10.17 -4.08 4.08
C ASN A 88 -9.16 -4.38 2.97
N CYS A 89 -8.58 -5.58 3.00
CA CYS A 89 -7.59 -6.03 2.02
C CYS A 89 -8.12 -6.18 0.59
N ARG A 90 -9.45 -6.17 0.41
CA ARG A 90 -10.10 -6.24 -0.92
C ARG A 90 -10.58 -4.88 -1.41
N ASP A 91 -10.50 -3.86 -0.56
CA ASP A 91 -11.02 -2.55 -0.91
C ASP A 91 -10.01 -1.83 -1.78
N PHE A 92 -10.45 -1.44 -2.97
CA PHE A 92 -9.70 -0.61 -3.89
C PHE A 92 -10.60 0.46 -4.49
N ARG A 93 -9.98 1.52 -5.00
CA ARG A 93 -10.67 2.53 -5.79
C ARG A 93 -9.85 2.86 -7.03
N ILE A 94 -10.50 2.89 -8.18
CA ILE A 94 -9.91 3.43 -9.41
C ILE A 94 -9.60 4.91 -9.20
N ALA A 95 -8.42 5.36 -9.60
CA ALA A 95 -8.02 6.75 -9.45
C ALA A 95 -7.37 7.28 -10.73
N SER A 96 -7.47 8.59 -10.92
CA SER A 96 -6.70 9.28 -11.96
C SER A 96 -5.20 9.11 -11.68
N PRO A 97 -4.35 8.83 -12.70
CA PRO A 97 -2.91 8.70 -12.53
C PRO A 97 -2.26 9.99 -12.01
N PHE A 98 -2.91 11.15 -12.19
CA PHE A 98 -2.44 12.45 -11.73
C PHE A 98 -2.78 12.75 -10.27
N LYS A 99 -3.57 11.90 -9.61
CA LYS A 99 -3.97 12.13 -8.22
C LYS A 99 -2.73 12.15 -7.32
N ARG A 100 -2.67 13.12 -6.40
CA ARG A 100 -1.65 13.18 -5.35
C ARG A 100 -2.32 13.29 -4.01
N SER A 101 -1.72 12.71 -2.98
CA SER A 101 -2.18 12.86 -1.61
C SER A 101 -1.03 12.62 -0.65
N GLN A 102 -0.96 13.43 0.40
CA GLN A 102 0.03 13.27 1.48
C GLN A 102 -0.07 11.91 2.19
N ARG A 103 -1.17 11.16 1.98
CA ARG A 103 -1.37 9.81 2.54
C ARG A 103 -1.43 8.73 1.47
N LEU A 104 -0.87 9.00 0.30
CA LEU A 104 -0.79 8.06 -0.81
C LEU A 104 0.67 7.84 -1.16
N GLY A 105 1.15 6.63 -0.91
CA GLY A 105 2.50 6.16 -1.18
C GLY A 105 2.51 4.96 -2.13
N VAL A 106 3.59 4.19 -2.07
CA VAL A 106 3.79 3.02 -2.92
C VAL A 106 4.58 1.94 -2.18
N ARG A 107 4.32 0.69 -2.57
CA ARG A 107 5.15 -0.47 -2.24
C ARG A 107 5.55 -1.17 -3.54
N CYS A 108 6.80 -1.58 -3.61
CA CYS A 108 7.34 -2.26 -4.77
C CYS A 108 7.27 -3.78 -4.57
N CYS A 109 6.92 -4.48 -5.64
CA CYS A 109 6.89 -5.93 -5.74
C CYS A 109 8.02 -6.41 -6.67
N TYR A 110 8.54 -7.59 -6.37
CA TYR A 110 9.66 -8.27 -7.04
C TYR A 110 9.25 -9.70 -7.38
#